data_AF-A0A660SZJ0-F1
#
_entry.id   AF-A0A660SZJ0-F1
#
_cell.length_a   1.000
_cell.length_b   1.000
_cell.length_c   1.000
_cell.angle_alpha   90.00
_cell.angle_beta   90.00
_cell.angle_gamma   90.00
#
_symmetry.space_group_name_H-M   'P 1'
#
loop_
_entity.id
_entity.type
_entity.pdbx_description
1 polymer ?
#
loop_
_entity_poly.entity_id
_entity_poly.type
_entity_poly.pdbx_seq_one_letter_code
_entity_poly.pdbx_strand_id
1 'polypeptide(L)' 'MSGHSKWHTIKHKKGATDAKRGKIFTKIIKEITVAARMGGGEEEANPRLRT' A
#
# COMPACT_ATOMS: atom_id res chain seq x y z
N MET A 1 -4.77 -31.85 24.05
CA MET A 1 -4.09 -31.26 22.87
C MET A 1 -4.82 -29.99 22.49
N SER A 2 -4.21 -28.85 22.77
CA SER A 2 -4.78 -27.51 22.62
C SER A 2 -5.04 -27.19 21.14
N GLY A 3 -6.29 -26.81 20.83
CA GLY A 3 -6.80 -26.53 19.48
C GLY A 3 -6.26 -25.25 18.84
N HIS A 4 -4.93 -25.13 18.75
CA HIS A 4 -4.29 -24.06 17.99
C HIS A 4 -4.12 -24.50 16.54
N SER A 5 -5.11 -24.18 15.70
CA SER A 5 -4.89 -24.22 14.26
C SER A 5 -3.93 -23.08 13.90
N LYS A 6 -2.69 -23.47 13.53
CA LYS A 6 -1.65 -22.59 12.98
C LYS A 6 -2.21 -21.66 11.90
N TRP A 7 -3.18 -22.15 11.13
CA TRP A 7 -3.87 -21.41 10.09
C TRP A 7 -4.67 -20.21 10.62
N HIS A 8 -5.44 -20.37 11.70
CA HIS A 8 -6.23 -19.26 12.25
C HIS A 8 -5.34 -18.09 12.66
N THR A 9 -4.22 -18.35 13.35
CA THR A 9 -3.27 -17.32 13.74
C THR A 9 -2.66 -16.60 12.53
N ILE A 10 -2.28 -17.35 11.49
CA ILE A 10 -1.74 -16.77 10.25
C ILE A 10 -2.80 -15.91 9.56
N LYS A 11 -4.05 -16.38 9.46
CA LYS A 11 -5.16 -15.65 8.82
C LYS A 11 -5.38 -14.30 9.49
N HIS A 12 -5.46 -14.26 10.82
CA HIS A 12 -5.68 -13.01 11.56
C HIS A 12 -4.51 -12.04 11.42
N LYS A 13 -3.27 -12.53 11.56
CA LYS A 13 -2.07 -11.70 11.40
C LYS A 13 -1.99 -11.12 9.98
N LYS A 14 -2.21 -11.96 8.96
CA LYS A 14 -2.21 -11.52 7.56
C LYS A 14 -3.30 -10.49 7.28
N GLY A 15 -4.53 -10.72 7.74
CA GLY A 15 -5.63 -9.77 7.56
C GLY A 15 -5.35 -8.39 8.14
N ALA A 16 -4.73 -8.32 9.33
CA ALA A 16 -4.34 -7.04 9.94
C ALA A 16 -3.23 -6.33 9.13
N THR A 17 -2.25 -7.08 8.62
CA THR A 17 -1.20 -6.53 7.76
C THR A 17 -1.75 -6.04 6.43
N ASP A 18 -2.64 -6.80 5.79
CA ASP A 18 -3.22 -6.47 4.50
C ASP A 18 -4.13 -5.23 4.61
N ALA A 19 -4.91 -5.10 5.69
CA ALA A 19 -5.72 -3.91 5.95
C ALA A 19 -4.87 -2.64 6.12
N LYS A 20 -3.72 -2.74 6.81
CA LYS A 20 -2.77 -1.61 6.94
C LYS A 20 -2.14 -1.27 5.59
N ARG A 21 -1.73 -2.28 4.83
CA ARG A 21 -1.15 -2.11 3.49
C ARG A 21 -2.13 -1.45 2.53
N GLY A 22 -3.39 -1.87 2.49
CA GLY A 22 -4.42 -1.29 1.64
C GLY A 22 -4.57 0.23 1.84
N LYS A 23 -4.61 0.69 3.09
CA LYS A 23 -4.68 2.13 3.41
C LYS A 23 -3.47 2.91 2.90
N ILE A 24 -2.28 2.33 2.96
CA ILE A 24 -1.05 2.97 2.46
C ILE A 24 -1.08 3.04 0.94
N PHE A 25 -1.45 1.94 0.26
CA PHE A 25 -1.56 1.90 -1.20
C PHE A 25 -2.54 2.94 -1.75
N THR A 26 -3.70 3.13 -1.12
CA THR A 26 -4.65 4.16 -1.56
C THR A 26 -4.05 5.56 -1.51
N LYS A 27 -3.25 5.87 -0.49
CA LYS A 27 -2.56 7.17 -0.38
C LYS A 27 -1.50 7.33 -1.46
N ILE A 28 -0.66 6.31 -1.66
CA ILE A 28 0.40 6.33 -2.68
C ILE A 28 -0.20 6.54 -4.08
N ILE A 29 -1.25 5.79 -4.44
CA ILE A 29 -1.90 5.93 -5.75
C ILE A 29 -2.45 7.35 -5.95
N LYS A 30 -3.07 7.93 -4.92
CA LYS A 30 -3.58 9.30 -4.98
C LYS A 30 -2.45 10.31 -5.20
N GLU A 31 -1.34 10.19 -4.47
CA GLU A 31 -0.18 11.08 -4.61
C GLU A 31 0.46 10.96 -6.01
N ILE A 32 0.68 9.75 -6.51
CA ILE A 32 1.19 9.50 -7.87
C ILE A 32 0.27 10.15 -8.91
N THR A 33 -1.05 9.95 -8.78
CA THR A 33 -2.03 10.51 -9.73
C THR A 33 -2.01 12.03 -9.71
N VAL A 34 -1.92 12.64 -8.52
CA VAL A 34 -1.88 14.10 -8.39
C VAL A 34 -0.55 14.64 -8.92
N ALA A 35 0.58 14.03 -8.58
CA ALA A 35 1.89 14.41 -9.06
C ALA A 35 1.96 14.36 -10.60
N ALA A 36 1.49 13.27 -11.22
CA ALA A 36 1.45 13.11 -12.67
C ALA A 36 0.53 14.15 -13.35
N ARG A 37 -0.60 14.50 -12.74
CA ARG A 37 -1.50 15.55 -13.26
C ARG A 37 -0.89 16.96 -13.16
N MET A 38 -0.09 17.22 -12.13
CA MET A 38 0.49 18.54 -11.89
C MET A 38 1.78 18.79 -12.69
N GLY A 39 2.65 17.79 -12.81
CA GLY A 39 3.98 17.94 -13.39
C GLY A 39 4.22 17.14 -14.68
N GLY A 40 3.18 16.52 -15.24
CA GLY A 40 3.30 15.61 -16.37
C GLY A 40 3.71 14.20 -15.95
N GLY A 41 3.57 13.25 -16.87
CA GLY A 41 3.82 11.81 -16.64
C GLY A 41 5.29 11.39 -16.70
N GLU A 42 6.21 12.34 -16.89
CA GLU A 42 7.65 12.08 -16.96
C GLU A 42 8.25 12.10 -15.54
N GLU A 43 8.66 10.93 -15.03
CA GLU A 43 9.21 10.76 -13.68
C GLU A 43 10.53 11.52 -13.46
N GLU A 44 11.36 11.68 -14.50
CA GLU A 44 12.63 12.39 -14.40
C GLU A 44 12.48 13.91 -14.34
N ALA A 45 11.44 14.45 -14.97
CA ALA A 45 11.14 15.88 -15.01
C ALA A 45 10.25 16.34 -13.84
N ASN A 46 9.67 15.40 -13.08
CA ASN A 46 8.75 15.66 -11.99
C ASN A 46 9.31 15.15 -10.65
N PRO A 47 10.04 15.98 -9.88
CA PRO A 47 10.62 15.59 -8.60
C PRO A 47 9.63 15.03 -7.58
N ARG A 48 8.34 15.39 -7.70
CA ARG A 48 7.25 14.86 -6.83
C ARG A 48 6.80 13.45 -7.21
N LEU A 49 7.03 13.02 -8.44
CA LEU A 49 6.67 11.68 -8.91
C LEU A 49 7.81 10.67 -8.64
N ARG A 50 9.04 11.15 -8.51
CA ARG A 50 10.25 10.34 -8.29
C ARG A 50 10.46 9.86 -6.85
N THR A 51 9.82 10.48 -5.87
CA THR A 51 10.02 10.23 -4.42
C THR A 51 8.83 9.53 -3.79
#